data_AF-A0A6A5R926-F1
#
_entry.id   AF-A0A6A5R926-F1
#
_cell.length_a   1.000
_cell.length_b   1.000
_cell.length_c   1.000
_cell.angle_alpha   90.00
_cell.angle_beta   90.00
_cell.angle_gamma   90.00
#
_symmetry.space_group_name_H-M   'P 1'
#
loop_
_entity.id
_entity.type
_entity.pdbx_description
1 polymer ?
#
loop_
_entity_poly.entity_id
_entity_poly.type
_entity_poly.pdbx_seq_one_letter_code
_entity_poly.pdbx_strand_id
1 'polypeptide(L)'
;MLSISIASPTTLPHPPYSMPLLPLAVVHNMPSFNFITPKMETALLECFLSATRLLPLRMRPSFVLIGGAANVFHGSKCYTEDVDVAASSSAIVYFQNAIASGTTQFKYEDTSQAIEFHSRQDFTVDLELVQLSGGFEDSVAAYETLHDGFIASRVDLLVLRGVTVADRGKDSDVLDF
;
A
#
# COMPACT_ATOMS: atom_id res chain seq x y z
N MET A 1 59.10 -46.99 30.10
CA MET A 1 57.93 -47.42 30.89
C MET A 1 57.28 -46.15 31.41
N LEU A 2 55.95 -46.03 31.27
CA LEU A 2 55.09 -44.87 31.57
C LEU A 2 55.22 -43.65 30.63
N SER A 3 54.16 -42.98 30.21
CA SER A 3 52.74 -43.29 29.94
C SER A 3 52.22 -41.98 29.31
N ILE A 4 51.82 -42.01 28.04
CA ILE A 4 51.19 -40.86 27.39
C ILE A 4 49.77 -40.77 27.93
N SER A 5 49.51 -39.76 28.76
CA SER A 5 48.17 -39.45 29.26
C SER A 5 47.40 -38.75 28.13
N ILE A 6 46.43 -39.47 27.56
CA ILE A 6 45.50 -38.94 26.56
C ILE A 6 44.37 -38.27 27.36
N ALA A 7 44.29 -36.95 27.27
CA ALA A 7 43.20 -36.18 27.87
C ALA A 7 41.88 -36.54 27.16
N SER A 8 40.86 -36.86 27.95
CA SER A 8 39.51 -37.22 27.51
C SER A 8 38.84 -36.08 26.72
N PRO A 9 37.96 -36.40 25.74
CA PRO A 9 37.22 -35.40 25.00
C PRO A 9 36.26 -34.66 25.94
N THR A 10 36.39 -33.34 25.96
CA THR A 10 35.56 -32.42 26.74
C THR A 10 34.13 -32.48 26.22
N THR A 11 33.20 -32.80 27.11
CA THR A 11 31.75 -32.78 26.90
C THR A 11 31.30 -31.37 26.47
N LEU A 12 30.63 -31.30 25.32
CA LEU A 12 29.90 -30.10 24.88
C LEU A 12 28.84 -29.74 25.92
N PRO A 13 28.69 -28.45 26.32
CA PRO A 13 27.57 -28.05 27.15
C PRO A 13 26.27 -28.12 26.33
N HIS A 14 25.33 -28.93 26.80
CA HIS A 14 23.94 -28.89 26.35
C HIS A 14 23.34 -27.50 26.65
N PRO A 15 22.57 -26.88 25.73
CA PRO A 15 21.83 -25.66 26.06
C PRO A 15 20.66 -26.01 27.00
N PRO A 16 20.48 -25.28 28.13
CA PRO A 16 19.30 -25.41 28.96
C PRO A 16 18.24 -24.44 28.43
N TYR A 17 17.56 -24.80 27.35
CA TYR A 17 16.32 -24.11 26.97
C TYR A 17 15.26 -25.15 26.61
N SER A 18 14.66 -25.71 27.66
CA SER A 18 13.30 -26.25 27.53
C SER A 18 12.38 -25.05 27.34
N MET A 19 11.99 -24.79 26.10
CA MET A 19 10.89 -23.89 25.80
C MET A 19 9.64 -24.47 26.47
N PRO A 20 8.90 -23.72 27.29
CA PRO A 20 7.59 -24.17 27.72
C PRO A 20 6.73 -24.33 26.47
N LEU A 21 6.19 -25.53 26.26
CA LEU A 21 5.10 -25.75 25.32
C LEU A 21 3.96 -24.83 25.76
N LEU A 22 3.77 -23.72 25.04
CA LEU A 22 2.59 -22.89 25.23
C LEU A 22 1.36 -23.78 24.99
N PRO A 23 0.29 -23.62 25.78
CA PRO A 23 -0.93 -24.38 25.58
C PRO A 23 -1.41 -24.20 24.13
N LEU A 24 -1.89 -25.28 23.53
CA LEU A 24 -2.42 -25.38 22.16
C LEU A 24 -3.69 -24.53 21.92
N ALA A 25 -3.88 -23.45 22.67
CA ALA A 25 -5.08 -22.62 22.75
C ALA A 25 -4.83 -21.13 22.41
N VAL A 26 -3.67 -20.78 21.85
CA VAL A 26 -3.42 -19.45 21.24
C VAL A 26 -3.22 -19.61 19.74
N VAL A 27 -4.22 -20.21 19.06
CA VAL A 27 -4.33 -20.22 17.59
C VAL A 27 -5.77 -19.83 17.20
N HIS A 28 -6.35 -18.88 17.93
CA HIS A 28 -7.60 -18.24 17.53
C HIS A 28 -7.36 -16.74 17.49
N ASN A 29 -7.32 -16.23 16.26
CA ASN A 29 -7.09 -14.84 15.81
C ASN A 29 -5.69 -14.49 15.27
N MET A 30 -5.13 -15.31 14.37
CA MET A 30 -4.34 -14.71 13.29
C MET A 30 -5.35 -14.03 12.34
N PRO A 31 -5.18 -12.75 11.97
CA PRO A 31 -5.97 -12.17 10.89
C PRO A 31 -5.73 -13.04 9.65
N SER A 32 -6.81 -13.42 8.96
CA SER A 32 -6.68 -14.05 7.65
C SER A 32 -5.96 -13.08 6.72
N PHE A 33 -4.69 -13.34 6.41
CA PHE A 33 -3.96 -12.57 5.42
C PHE A 33 -4.58 -12.86 4.06
N ASN A 34 -5.40 -11.92 3.58
CA ASN A 34 -5.78 -11.91 2.19
C ASN A 34 -4.56 -11.40 1.41
N PHE A 35 -4.13 -12.20 0.43
CA PHE A 35 -3.08 -11.79 -0.50
C PHE A 35 -3.71 -11.09 -1.70
N ILE A 36 -3.04 -10.07 -2.21
CA ILE A 36 -3.40 -9.47 -3.49
C ILE A 36 -3.37 -10.55 -4.58
N THR A 37 -4.41 -10.57 -5.42
CA THR A 37 -4.44 -11.47 -6.58
C THR A 37 -3.92 -10.72 -7.81
N PRO A 38 -3.32 -11.40 -8.81
CA PRO A 38 -2.87 -10.74 -10.03
C PRO A 38 -3.97 -9.99 -10.77
N LYS A 39 -5.23 -10.46 -10.68
CA LYS A 39 -6.36 -9.76 -11.29
C LYS A 39 -6.71 -8.46 -10.54
N MET A 40 -6.68 -8.48 -9.22
CA MET A 40 -6.91 -7.26 -8.43
C MET A 40 -5.77 -6.26 -8.63
N GLU A 41 -4.51 -6.71 -8.62
CA GLU A 41 -3.35 -5.86 -8.96
C GLU A 41 -3.52 -5.19 -10.34
N THR A 42 -3.98 -5.95 -11.34
CA THR A 42 -4.28 -5.40 -12.68
C THR A 42 -5.43 -4.39 -12.63
N ALA A 43 -6.48 -4.62 -11.84
CA ALA A 43 -7.61 -3.72 -11.70
C ALA A 43 -7.20 -2.39 -11.04
N LEU A 44 -6.38 -2.44 -9.99
CA LEU A 44 -5.80 -1.26 -9.33
C LEU A 44 -4.96 -0.43 -10.31
N LEU A 45 -4.11 -1.10 -11.10
CA LEU A 45 -3.28 -0.42 -12.09
C LEU A 45 -4.14 0.21 -13.20
N GLU A 46 -5.15 -0.52 -13.66
CA GLU A 46 -6.08 -0.03 -14.68
C GLU A 46 -6.84 1.21 -14.18
N CYS A 47 -7.33 1.20 -12.95
CA CYS A 47 -7.96 2.35 -12.30
C CYS A 47 -7.00 3.55 -12.26
N PHE A 48 -5.81 3.38 -11.69
CA PHE A 48 -4.84 4.46 -11.55
C PHE A 48 -4.41 5.08 -12.89
N LEU A 49 -4.09 4.25 -13.89
CA LEU A 49 -3.68 4.74 -15.20
C LEU A 49 -4.83 5.39 -15.97
N SER A 50 -6.05 4.87 -15.83
CA SER A 50 -7.24 5.49 -16.41
C SER A 50 -7.50 6.86 -15.79
N ALA A 51 -7.33 6.97 -14.47
CA ALA A 51 -7.49 8.23 -13.76
C ALA A 51 -6.44 9.25 -14.22
N THR A 52 -5.16 8.85 -14.23
CA THR A 52 -4.03 9.66 -14.67
C THR A 52 -4.19 10.19 -16.09
N ARG A 53 -4.76 9.39 -17.00
CA ARG A 53 -4.97 9.77 -18.41
C ARG A 53 -6.05 10.84 -18.60
N LEU A 54 -6.93 11.05 -17.62
CA LEU A 54 -7.87 12.16 -17.66
C LEU A 54 -7.15 13.51 -17.48
N LEU A 55 -5.98 13.55 -16.83
CA LEU A 55 -5.22 14.78 -16.66
C LEU A 55 -4.36 15.11 -17.89
N PRO A 56 -4.20 16.41 -18.22
CA PRO A 56 -3.24 16.84 -19.22
C PRO A 56 -1.82 16.51 -18.73
N LEU A 57 -0.91 16.22 -19.67
CA LEU A 57 0.46 15.78 -19.37
C LEU A 57 1.16 16.64 -18.31
N ARG A 58 0.99 17.97 -18.37
CA ARG A 58 1.58 18.93 -17.43
C ARG A 58 1.09 18.81 -15.98
N MET A 59 -0.07 18.19 -15.75
CA MET A 59 -0.67 18.04 -14.42
C MET A 59 -0.42 16.67 -13.79
N ARG A 60 -0.03 15.67 -14.59
CA ARG A 60 0.21 14.30 -14.10
C ARG A 60 1.26 14.20 -12.98
N PRO A 61 2.35 14.99 -12.96
CA PRO A 61 3.28 14.97 -11.82
C PRO A 61 2.66 15.40 -10.49
N SER A 62 1.49 16.04 -10.52
CA SER A 62 0.74 16.43 -9.32
C SER A 62 -0.44 15.51 -9.00
N PHE A 63 -0.36 14.27 -9.49
CA PHE A 63 -1.36 13.21 -9.32
C PHE A 63 -0.61 11.89 -9.09
N VAL A 64 -0.24 11.63 -7.84
CA VAL A 64 0.70 10.58 -7.44
C VAL A 64 0.00 9.49 -6.66
N LEU A 65 0.21 8.24 -7.07
CA LEU A 65 -0.29 7.06 -6.37
C LEU A 65 0.38 6.92 -4.99
N ILE A 66 -0.44 6.75 -3.96
CA ILE A 66 -0.03 6.51 -2.57
C ILE A 66 -0.76 5.29 -2.00
N GLY A 67 -0.63 5.06 -0.68
CA GLY A 67 -1.47 4.09 0.03
C GLY A 67 -1.16 2.62 -0.24
N GLY A 68 -2.18 1.77 -0.05
CA GLY A 68 -2.06 0.31 -0.17
C GLY A 68 -1.65 -0.13 -1.58
N ALA A 69 -2.32 0.42 -2.61
CA ALA A 69 -2.00 0.12 -4.01
C ALA A 69 -0.56 0.49 -4.38
N ALA A 70 -0.02 1.60 -3.86
CA ALA A 70 1.38 1.94 -4.06
C ALA A 70 2.32 0.88 -3.46
N ASN A 71 2.01 0.39 -2.25
CA ASN A 71 2.80 -0.69 -1.63
C ASN A 71 2.78 -1.97 -2.49
N VAL A 72 1.65 -2.33 -3.10
CA VAL A 72 1.55 -3.48 -4.01
C VAL A 72 2.50 -3.32 -5.20
N PHE A 73 2.53 -2.16 -5.85
CA PHE A 73 3.46 -1.93 -6.98
C PHE A 73 4.93 -1.80 -6.56
N HIS A 74 5.18 -1.56 -5.28
CA HIS A 74 6.51 -1.71 -4.67
C HIS A 74 6.84 -3.16 -4.27
N GLY A 75 5.92 -4.11 -4.47
CA GLY A 75 6.13 -5.54 -4.25
C GLY A 75 5.49 -6.12 -2.99
N SER A 76 4.67 -5.35 -2.27
CA SER A 76 3.86 -5.89 -1.17
C SER A 76 2.84 -6.90 -1.70
N LYS A 77 2.54 -7.90 -0.88
CA LYS A 77 1.49 -8.90 -1.17
C LYS A 77 0.20 -8.66 -0.38
N CYS A 78 0.15 -7.60 0.42
CA CYS A 78 -1.03 -7.26 1.21
C CYS A 78 -2.20 -6.93 0.29
N TYR A 79 -3.38 -7.44 0.64
CA TYR A 79 -4.61 -7.13 -0.09
C TYR A 79 -5.03 -5.68 0.12
N THR A 80 -5.49 -5.06 -0.96
CA THR A 80 -6.08 -3.73 -1.05
C THR A 80 -7.00 -3.75 -2.27
N GLU A 81 -8.08 -2.98 -2.21
CA GLU A 81 -9.12 -2.91 -3.25
C GLU A 81 -9.38 -1.48 -3.72
N ASP A 82 -8.63 -0.55 -3.15
CA ASP A 82 -8.74 0.88 -3.27
C ASP A 82 -7.44 1.49 -3.82
N VAL A 83 -7.60 2.60 -4.52
CA VAL A 83 -6.51 3.40 -5.09
C VAL A 83 -6.53 4.76 -4.41
N ASP A 84 -5.48 5.04 -3.64
CA ASP A 84 -5.29 6.35 -3.05
C ASP A 84 -4.39 7.22 -3.94
N VAL A 85 -4.82 8.45 -4.22
CA VAL A 85 -4.01 9.40 -4.98
C VAL A 85 -3.83 10.69 -4.20
N ALA A 86 -2.58 11.03 -3.93
CA ALA A 86 -2.21 12.38 -3.54
C ALA A 86 -2.29 13.29 -4.77
N ALA A 87 -3.00 14.41 -4.67
CA ALA A 87 -3.11 15.33 -5.79
C ALA A 87 -3.12 16.81 -5.38
N SER A 88 -2.62 17.66 -6.27
CA SER A 88 -2.80 19.11 -6.11
C SER A 88 -4.27 19.50 -6.28
N SER A 89 -4.70 20.59 -5.64
CA SER A 89 -6.08 21.09 -5.78
C SER A 89 -6.47 21.33 -7.24
N SER A 90 -5.52 21.80 -8.06
CA SER A 90 -5.75 22.02 -9.49
C SER A 90 -5.98 20.72 -10.27
N ALA A 91 -5.24 19.65 -9.93
CA ALA A 91 -5.40 18.33 -10.53
C ALA A 91 -6.74 17.69 -10.09
N ILE A 92 -7.10 17.81 -8.81
CA ILE A 92 -8.39 17.35 -8.27
C ILE A 92 -9.54 18.03 -9.03
N VAL A 93 -9.58 19.37 -9.06
CA VAL A 93 -10.65 20.11 -9.74
C VAL A 93 -10.74 19.73 -11.23
N TYR A 94 -9.59 19.58 -11.91
CA TYR A 94 -9.58 19.15 -13.30
C TYR A 94 -10.20 17.74 -13.46
N PHE A 95 -9.79 16.80 -12.62
CA PHE A 95 -10.29 15.43 -12.63
C PHE A 95 -11.80 15.36 -12.36
N GLN A 96 -12.27 16.07 -11.34
CA GLN A 96 -13.70 16.14 -10.99
C GLN A 96 -14.54 16.71 -12.16
N ASN A 97 -14.04 17.76 -12.84
CA ASN A 97 -14.70 18.30 -14.03
C ASN A 97 -14.74 17.29 -15.18
N ALA A 98 -13.69 16.48 -15.35
CA ALA A 98 -13.67 15.41 -16.35
C ALA A 98 -14.75 14.36 -16.04
N ILE A 99 -14.92 13.94 -14.78
CA ILE A 99 -16.00 13.03 -14.37
C ILE A 99 -17.37 13.65 -14.65
N ALA A 100 -17.58 14.91 -14.25
CA ALA A 100 -18.84 15.61 -14.43
C ALA A 100 -19.27 15.76 -15.90
N SER A 101 -18.32 15.70 -16.84
CA SER A 101 -18.63 15.70 -18.28
C SER A 101 -19.31 14.42 -18.77
N GLY A 102 -19.30 13.34 -17.98
CA GLY A 102 -20.02 12.10 -18.24
C GLY A 102 -19.36 11.17 -19.27
N THR A 103 -18.18 11.50 -19.79
CA THR A 103 -17.49 10.71 -20.82
C THR A 103 -16.39 9.80 -20.26
N THR A 104 -16.41 9.52 -18.95
CA THR A 104 -15.37 8.74 -18.28
C THR A 104 -15.91 7.42 -17.76
N GLN A 105 -15.01 6.51 -17.38
CA GLN A 105 -15.36 5.26 -16.69
C GLN A 105 -15.55 5.44 -15.17
N PHE A 106 -15.30 6.64 -14.66
CA PHE A 106 -15.43 6.97 -13.26
C PHE A 106 -16.81 7.53 -12.95
N LYS A 107 -17.33 7.18 -11.78
CA LYS A 107 -18.62 7.68 -11.28
C LYS A 107 -18.49 8.04 -9.82
N TYR A 108 -19.24 9.05 -9.39
CA TYR A 108 -19.46 9.25 -7.97
C TYR A 108 -20.50 8.25 -7.48
N GLU A 109 -20.23 7.60 -6.36
CA GLU A 109 -21.25 6.89 -5.61
C GLU A 109 -22.22 7.93 -5.02
N ASP A 110 -23.53 7.74 -5.26
CA ASP A 110 -24.59 8.70 -4.92
C ASP A 110 -24.63 9.08 -3.43
N THR A 111 -24.06 8.24 -2.56
CA THR A 111 -24.16 8.35 -1.10
C THR A 111 -22.88 8.74 -0.36
N SER A 112 -21.69 8.52 -0.93
CA SER A 112 -20.42 8.63 -0.19
C SER A 112 -19.43 9.64 -0.76
N GLN A 113 -19.71 10.23 -1.93
CA GLN A 113 -18.72 10.95 -2.75
C GLN A 113 -17.49 10.12 -3.15
N ALA A 114 -17.47 8.80 -2.87
CA ALA A 114 -16.43 7.91 -3.37
C ALA A 114 -16.47 7.87 -4.90
N ILE A 115 -15.29 7.75 -5.50
CA ILE A 115 -15.16 7.68 -6.95
C ILE A 115 -14.94 6.22 -7.32
N GLU A 116 -15.92 5.61 -7.97
CA GLU A 116 -15.83 4.23 -8.40
C GLU A 116 -15.28 4.10 -9.81
N PHE A 117 -14.49 3.05 -10.02
CA PHE A 117 -14.00 2.64 -11.32
C PHE A 117 -14.32 1.15 -11.58
N HIS A 118 -15.02 0.87 -12.67
CA HIS A 118 -15.28 -0.51 -13.09
C HIS A 118 -14.16 -1.00 -14.02
N SER A 119 -13.32 -1.89 -13.51
CA SER A 119 -12.19 -2.47 -14.24
C SER A 119 -12.61 -3.53 -15.26
N ARG A 120 -11.72 -3.86 -16.21
CA ARG A 120 -11.95 -4.97 -17.15
C ARG A 120 -11.81 -6.35 -16.52
N GLN A 121 -11.36 -6.41 -15.26
CA GLN A 121 -11.21 -7.66 -14.51
C GLN A 121 -12.46 -7.96 -13.66
N ASP A 122 -13.56 -7.22 -13.89
CA ASP A 122 -14.84 -7.33 -13.20
C ASP A 122 -14.78 -6.95 -11.71
N PHE A 123 -13.82 -6.09 -11.34
CA PHE A 123 -13.77 -5.43 -10.02
C PHE A 123 -14.24 -3.98 -10.10
N THR A 124 -14.99 -3.55 -9.08
CA THR A 124 -15.17 -2.14 -8.76
C THR A 124 -14.03 -1.73 -7.83
N VAL A 125 -13.28 -0.71 -8.24
CA VAL A 125 -12.15 -0.15 -7.50
C VAL A 125 -12.54 1.24 -7.01
N ASP A 126 -12.38 1.48 -5.72
CA ASP A 126 -12.60 2.80 -5.14
C ASP A 126 -11.36 3.67 -5.33
N LEU A 127 -11.55 4.89 -5.80
CA LEU A 127 -10.50 5.89 -5.98
C LEU A 127 -10.71 7.00 -4.94
N GLU A 128 -9.78 7.12 -4.01
CA GLU A 128 -9.74 8.21 -3.04
C GLU A 128 -8.75 9.28 -3.49
N LEU A 129 -9.21 10.54 -3.54
CA LEU A 129 -8.36 11.69 -3.82
C LEU A 129 -8.00 12.38 -2.51
N VAL A 130 -6.74 12.27 -2.12
CA VAL A 130 -6.20 12.87 -0.91
C VAL A 130 -5.56 14.21 -1.26
N GLN A 131 -6.18 15.28 -0.78
CA GLN A 131 -5.51 16.57 -0.72
C GLN A 131 -4.66 16.61 0.55
N LEU A 132 -3.34 16.52 0.40
CA LEU A 132 -2.43 16.54 1.54
C LEU A 132 -2.40 17.94 2.20
N SER A 133 -2.23 17.96 3.52
CA SER A 133 -2.15 19.17 4.34
C SER A 133 -0.75 19.80 4.24
N GLY A 134 -0.68 21.01 3.70
CA GLY A 134 0.57 21.57 3.15
C GLY A 134 0.48 21.59 1.62
N GLY A 135 1.37 22.27 0.91
CA GLY A 135 1.38 22.14 -0.55
C GLY A 135 1.58 20.67 -0.95
N PHE A 136 1.08 20.24 -2.11
CA PHE A 136 1.34 18.90 -2.64
C PHE A 136 2.85 18.57 -2.65
N GLU A 137 3.67 19.58 -2.97
CA GLU A 137 5.14 19.53 -2.98
C GLU A 137 5.74 19.34 -1.58
N ASP A 138 5.05 19.76 -0.52
CA ASP A 138 5.51 19.63 0.86
C ASP A 138 5.25 18.22 1.42
N SER A 139 4.36 17.45 0.79
CA SER A 139 3.85 16.18 1.33
C SER A 139 4.28 14.94 0.56
N VAL A 140 4.76 15.08 -0.68
CA VAL A 140 5.40 13.99 -1.45
C VAL A 140 6.75 14.50 -1.97
N ALA A 141 7.82 14.16 -1.27
CA ALA A 141 9.15 14.68 -1.58
C ALA A 141 9.79 14.00 -2.80
N ALA A 142 9.48 12.71 -3.01
CA ALA A 142 10.00 11.93 -4.12
C ALA A 142 8.93 11.01 -4.72
N TYR A 143 8.91 10.92 -6.05
CA TYR A 143 8.07 9.98 -6.77
C TYR A 143 8.83 9.36 -7.94
N GLU A 144 8.42 8.16 -8.30
CA GLU A 144 8.97 7.35 -9.38
C GLU A 144 7.95 7.27 -10.52
N THR A 145 8.42 7.00 -11.74
CA THR A 145 7.51 6.79 -12.88
C THR A 145 6.86 5.41 -12.78
N LEU A 146 5.53 5.37 -12.88
CA LEU A 146 4.74 4.14 -13.02
C LEU A 146 3.92 4.23 -14.31
N HIS A 147 4.47 3.68 -15.40
CA HIS A 147 3.92 3.81 -16.75
C HIS A 147 3.66 5.29 -17.15
N ASP A 148 2.39 5.67 -17.32
CA ASP A 148 1.95 7.02 -17.71
C ASP A 148 1.75 7.96 -16.50
N GLY A 149 1.94 7.45 -15.28
CA GLY A 149 1.73 8.16 -14.03
C GLY A 149 2.94 8.11 -13.10
N PHE A 150 2.70 8.50 -11.86
CA PHE A 150 3.73 8.63 -10.84
C PHE A 150 3.30 7.95 -9.55
N ILE A 151 4.23 7.30 -8.88
CA ILE A 151 4.03 6.59 -7.61
C ILE A 151 4.95 7.18 -6.55
N ALA A 152 4.47 7.36 -5.32
CA ALA A 152 5.30 7.86 -4.24
C ALA A 152 6.46 6.90 -3.96
N SER A 153 7.60 7.48 -3.55
CA SER A 153 8.75 6.70 -3.12
C SER A 153 8.38 5.84 -1.90
N ARG A 154 9.08 4.72 -1.70
CA ARG A 154 8.88 3.90 -0.49
C ARG A 154 9.05 4.72 0.79
N VAL A 155 9.98 5.67 0.81
CA VAL A 155 10.22 6.54 1.98
C VAL A 155 9.01 7.43 2.25
N ASP A 156 8.44 8.06 1.23
CA ASP A 156 7.25 8.90 1.40
C ASP A 156 6.03 8.07 1.83
N LEU A 157 5.86 6.85 1.30
CA LEU A 157 4.79 5.95 1.74
C LEU A 157 4.88 5.63 3.24
N LEU A 158 6.10 5.43 3.75
CA LEU A 158 6.33 5.22 5.18
C LEU A 158 5.98 6.44 6.03
N VAL A 159 6.36 7.63 5.55
CA VAL A 159 6.05 8.89 6.24
C VAL A 159 4.53 9.13 6.27
N LEU A 160 3.85 8.97 5.13
CA LEU A 160 2.40 9.12 5.01
C LEU A 160 1.64 8.12 5.89
N ARG A 161 2.12 6.87 5.98
CA ARG A 161 1.59 5.88 6.93
C ARG A 161 1.83 6.29 8.38
N GLY A 162 3.03 6.76 8.72
CA GLY A 162 3.35 7.23 10.07
C GLY A 162 2.43 8.37 10.54
N VAL A 163 2.12 9.32 9.65
CA VAL A 163 1.13 10.39 9.90
C VAL A 163 -0.26 9.80 10.11
N THR A 164 -0.67 8.86 9.25
CA THR A 164 -2.00 8.22 9.34
C THR A 164 -2.18 7.43 10.64
N VAL A 165 -1.16 6.69 11.09
CA VAL A 165 -1.17 5.94 12.36
C VAL A 165 -1.26 6.86 13.55
N ALA A 166 -0.46 7.94 13.55
CA ALA A 166 -0.45 8.93 14.62
C ALA A 166 -1.81 9.63 14.77
N ASP A 167 -2.50 9.87 13.66
CA ASP A 167 -3.79 10.57 13.64
C ASP A 167 -5.02 9.64 13.80
N ARG A 168 -4.96 8.38 13.36
CA ARG A 168 -6.14 7.49 13.26
C ARG A 168 -6.12 6.24 14.13
N GLY A 169 -4.98 5.85 14.74
CA GLY A 169 -4.90 4.76 15.72
C GLY A 169 -5.51 3.41 15.29
N LYS A 170 -5.44 3.04 14.01
CA LYS A 170 -5.93 1.75 13.49
C LYS A 170 -4.80 0.72 13.39
N ASP A 171 -5.01 -0.46 13.97
CA ASP A 171 -4.05 -1.57 14.04
C ASP A 171 -3.68 -2.19 12.66
N SER A 172 -4.45 -1.91 11.60
CA SER A 172 -4.18 -2.42 10.24
C SER A 172 -2.91 -1.84 9.60
N ASP A 173 -2.36 -0.76 10.16
CA ASP A 173 -1.21 -0.05 9.60
C ASP A 173 0.16 -0.61 10.03
N VAL A 174 0.19 -1.55 10.98
CA VAL A 174 1.44 -2.11 11.53
C VAL A 174 1.97 -3.28 10.68
N LEU A 175 1.15 -3.88 9.82
CA LEU A 175 1.44 -5.18 9.18
C LEU A 175 1.88 -5.11 7.71
N ASP A 176 2.01 -3.92 7.12
CA ASP A 176 2.41 -3.74 5.72
C ASP A 176 3.94 -3.75 5.48
N PHE A 177 4.72 -4.35 6.39
CA PHE A 177 6.20 -4.41 6.37
C PHE A 177 6.75 -5.83 6.27
#